data_AF-A0A1A8UG35-F1
#
_entry.id   AF-A0A1A8UG35-F1
#
_cell.length_a   1.000
_cell.length_b   1.000
_cell.length_c   1.000
_cell.angle_alpha   90.00
_cell.angle_beta   90.00
_cell.angle_gamma   90.00
#
_symmetry.space_group_name_H-M   'P 1'
#
loop_
_entity.id
_entity.type
_entity.pdbx_description
1 polymer ?
#
loop_
_entity_poly.entity_id
_entity_poly.type
_entity_poly.pdbx_seq_one_letter_code
_entity_poly.pdbx_strand_id
1 'polypeptide(L)'
;KNAQRLTATTSSGQHMFRLCFPKFKKGEATARPIKTAPTFKYVDDIMQLVFEQVFPDPTPFVDEVAKINIPPTLSSEYTRPEKTTVVSAYVSRFNPAPV
;
A
#
# COMPACT_ATOMS: atom_id res chain seq x y z
N LYS A 1 6.92 13.30 -12.35
CA LYS A 1 5.79 14.20 -11.99
C LYS A 1 4.74 13.36 -11.25
N ASN A 2 4.18 13.83 -10.14
CA ASN A 2 3.25 13.02 -9.33
C ASN A 2 1.84 12.88 -9.95
N ALA A 3 1.51 13.70 -10.95
CA ALA A 3 0.33 13.51 -11.78
C ALA A 3 0.53 12.32 -12.74
N GLN A 4 -0.54 11.55 -12.99
CA GLN A 4 -0.57 10.46 -13.99
C GLN A 4 0.45 9.33 -13.75
N ARG A 5 0.71 8.96 -12.50
CA ARG A 5 1.59 7.81 -12.20
C ARG A 5 1.05 6.52 -12.82
N LEU A 6 1.91 5.86 -13.60
CA LEU A 6 1.65 4.57 -14.24
C LEU A 6 1.61 3.44 -13.21
N THR A 7 1.11 2.28 -13.62
CA THR A 7 1.21 1.04 -12.84
C THR A 7 2.67 0.60 -12.77
N ALA A 8 3.14 0.27 -11.56
CA ALA A 8 4.47 -0.27 -11.32
C ALA A 8 4.62 -1.64 -11.97
N THR A 9 5.83 -1.95 -12.42
CA THR A 9 6.18 -3.21 -13.06
C THR A 9 7.30 -3.91 -12.31
N THR A 10 7.30 -5.24 -12.35
CA THR A 10 8.43 -6.06 -11.89
C THR A 10 9.65 -5.86 -12.80
N SER A 11 10.80 -6.41 -12.42
CA SER A 11 11.99 -6.47 -13.28
C SER A 11 11.73 -7.20 -14.61
N SER A 12 10.76 -8.13 -14.62
CA SER A 12 10.27 -8.82 -15.83
C SER A 12 9.20 -8.05 -16.62
N GLY A 13 8.88 -6.81 -16.24
CA GLY A 13 7.91 -5.95 -16.94
C GLY A 13 6.44 -6.23 -16.61
N GLN A 14 6.12 -7.17 -15.71
CA GLN A 14 4.74 -7.50 -15.36
C GLN A 14 4.14 -6.47 -14.40
N HIS A 15 2.88 -6.08 -14.63
CA HIS A 15 2.18 -5.13 -13.75
C HIS A 15 2.02 -5.67 -12.32
N MET A 16 2.34 -4.82 -11.34
CA MET A 16 2.25 -5.16 -9.94
C MET A 16 0.87 -4.83 -9.37
N PHE A 17 0.31 -5.79 -8.63
CA PHE A 17 -0.96 -5.66 -7.94
C PHE A 17 -0.81 -5.86 -6.43
N ARG A 18 -1.66 -5.17 -5.66
CA ARG A 18 -1.87 -5.43 -4.23
C ARG A 18 -3.25 -6.04 -4.01
N LEU A 19 -3.33 -6.95 -3.05
CA LEU A 19 -4.60 -7.44 -2.52
C LEU A 19 -5.20 -6.38 -1.59
N CYS A 20 -6.49 -6.12 -1.74
CA CYS A 20 -7.29 -5.22 -0.92
C CYS A 20 -8.52 -5.97 -0.40
N PHE A 21 -8.90 -5.70 0.85
CA PHE A 21 -10.08 -6.29 1.50
C PHE A 21 -11.09 -5.18 1.82
N PRO A 22 -12.00 -4.85 0.89
CA PRO A 22 -13.00 -3.82 1.15
C PRO A 22 -13.97 -4.27 2.24
N LYS A 23 -14.24 -3.40 3.22
CA LYS A 23 -15.11 -3.72 4.38
C LYS A 23 -16.48 -4.27 3.96
N PHE A 24 -17.08 -3.73 2.91
CA PHE A 24 -18.40 -4.16 2.42
C PHE A 24 -18.43 -5.58 1.83
N LYS A 25 -17.27 -6.13 1.42
CA LYS A 25 -17.16 -7.47 0.86
C LYS A 25 -16.89 -8.56 1.91
N LYS A 26 -16.87 -8.20 3.21
CA LYS A 26 -16.80 -9.15 4.33
C LYS A 26 -15.82 -10.31 4.12
N GLY A 27 -14.57 -10.00 3.77
CA GLY A 27 -13.50 -10.98 3.58
C GLY A 27 -13.10 -11.27 2.14
N GLU A 28 -13.91 -10.92 1.13
CA GLU A 28 -13.47 -11.10 -0.26
C GLU A 28 -12.30 -10.17 -0.60
N ALA A 29 -11.27 -10.73 -1.21
CA ALA A 29 -10.14 -9.97 -1.71
C ALA A 29 -10.42 -9.38 -3.09
N THR A 30 -9.82 -8.22 -3.37
CA THR A 30 -9.82 -7.56 -4.68
C THR A 30 -8.40 -7.17 -5.04
N ALA A 31 -8.03 -7.30 -6.31
CA ALA A 31 -6.75 -6.78 -6.79
C ALA A 31 -6.87 -5.27 -7.10
N ARG A 32 -5.82 -4.51 -6.78
CA ARG A 32 -5.67 -3.12 -7.23
C ARG A 32 -4.26 -2.90 -7.79
N PRO A 33 -4.11 -2.21 -8.93
CA PRO A 33 -2.80 -1.91 -9.49
C PRO A 33 -2.01 -1.03 -8.53
N ILE A 34 -0.74 -1.36 -8.33
CA ILE A 34 0.21 -0.54 -7.59
C ILE A 34 0.72 0.50 -8.57
N LYS A 35 0.62 1.78 -8.23
CA LYS A 35 1.22 2.86 -9.03
C LYS A 35 2.70 3.00 -8.69
N THR A 36 3.51 3.46 -9.63
CA THR A 36 4.92 3.82 -9.39
C THR A 36 5.08 4.72 -8.17
N ALA A 37 6.22 4.67 -7.49
CA ALA A 37 6.44 5.47 -6.29
C ALA A 37 6.29 6.98 -6.63
N PRO A 38 5.60 7.76 -5.79
CA PRO A 38 5.61 9.21 -5.95
C PRO A 38 7.00 9.75 -5.64
N THR A 39 7.31 10.91 -6.22
CA THR A 39 8.53 11.66 -5.93
C THR A 39 8.12 12.89 -5.11
N PHE A 40 8.12 12.77 -3.78
CA PHE A 40 7.83 13.87 -2.86
C PHE A 40 9.11 14.29 -2.14
N LYS A 41 10.15 14.71 -2.88
CA LYS A 41 11.45 15.06 -2.30
C LYS A 41 11.35 16.05 -1.14
N TYR A 42 10.44 17.02 -1.24
CA TYR A 42 10.22 17.99 -0.17
C TYR A 42 9.76 17.35 1.15
N VAL A 43 9.07 16.19 1.12
CA VAL A 43 8.70 15.46 2.34
C VAL A 43 9.95 14.88 2.98
N ASP A 44 10.86 14.32 2.18
CA ASP A 44 12.13 13.80 2.67
C ASP A 44 12.95 14.94 3.31
N ASP A 45 13.02 16.10 2.64
CA ASP A 45 13.72 17.29 3.14
C ASP A 45 13.11 17.79 4.47
N ILE A 46 11.78 17.81 4.59
CA ILE A 46 11.10 18.21 5.83
C ILE A 46 11.32 17.18 6.94
N MET A 47 11.22 15.89 6.64
CA MET A 47 11.44 14.83 7.62
C MET A 47 12.88 14.89 8.15
N GLN A 48 13.85 15.10 7.26
CA GLN A 48 15.23 15.32 7.62
C GLN A 48 15.38 16.54 8.54
N LEU A 49 14.81 17.69 8.17
CA LEU A 49 14.85 18.90 9.00
C LEU A 49 14.26 18.65 10.40
N VAL A 50 13.12 17.98 10.50
CA VAL A 50 12.43 17.72 11.77
C VAL A 50 13.26 16.80 12.67
N PHE A 51 13.77 15.69 12.14
CA PHE A 51 14.51 14.72 12.95
C PHE A 51 15.97 15.10 13.21
N GLU A 52 16.60 15.92 12.36
CA GLU A 52 17.99 16.34 12.59
C GLU A 52 18.08 17.65 13.40
N GLN A 53 17.15 18.59 13.22
CA GLN A 53 17.25 19.92 13.84
C GLN A 53 16.25 20.16 14.97
N VAL A 54 15.02 19.64 14.87
CA VAL A 54 13.94 19.94 15.84
C VAL A 54 13.89 18.89 16.95
N PHE A 55 14.11 17.62 16.62
CA PHE A 55 14.11 16.52 17.57
C PHE A 55 15.38 15.66 17.42
N PRO A 56 16.55 16.15 17.91
CA PRO A 56 17.83 15.46 17.74
C PRO A 56 17.87 14.07 18.39
N ASP A 57 17.04 13.84 19.42
CA ASP A 57 16.82 12.51 20.02
C ASP A 57 15.36 12.07 19.80
N PRO A 58 15.10 11.17 18.84
CA PRO A 58 13.76 10.63 18.60
C PRO A 58 13.36 9.52 19.59
N THR A 59 14.28 9.01 20.43
CA THR A 59 14.10 7.83 21.28
C THR A 59 12.84 7.90 22.16
N PRO A 60 12.55 9.03 22.85
CA PRO A 60 11.35 9.13 23.69
C PRO A 60 10.04 8.92 22.92
N PHE A 61 9.97 9.32 21.66
CA PHE A 61 8.78 9.14 20.83
C PHE A 61 8.64 7.71 20.34
N VAL A 62 9.76 7.07 19.99
CA VAL A 62 9.78 5.67 19.53
C VAL A 62 9.29 4.74 20.65
N ASP A 63 9.75 4.97 21.88
CA ASP A 63 9.35 4.17 23.05
C ASP A 63 7.86 4.32 23.35
N GLU A 64 7.30 5.54 23.25
CA GLU A 64 5.85 5.76 23.43
C GLU A 64 5.02 5.16 22.29
N VAL A 65 5.47 5.26 21.04
CA VAL A 65 4.79 4.65 19.89
C VAL A 65 4.80 3.13 19.99
N ALA A 66 5.88 2.53 20.48
CA ALA A 66 5.99 1.09 20.66
C ALA A 66 5.01 0.53 21.72
N LYS A 67 4.58 1.36 22.69
CA LYS A 67 3.58 0.97 23.70
C LYS A 67 2.16 0.89 23.13
N ILE A 68 1.90 1.44 21.95
CA ILE A 68 0.56 1.45 21.35
C ILE A 68 0.21 0.04 20.90
N ASN A 69 -0.78 -0.57 21.57
CA ASN A 69 -1.32 -1.85 21.16
C ASN A 69 -2.20 -1.68 19.91
N ILE A 70 -1.67 -1.99 18.74
CA ILE A 70 -2.39 -1.90 17.47
C ILE A 70 -3.29 -3.15 17.34
N PRO A 71 -4.62 -3.01 17.33
CA PRO A 71 -5.50 -4.16 17.16
C PRO A 71 -5.28 -4.80 15.78
N PRO A 72 -5.52 -6.12 15.66
CA PRO A 72 -5.46 -6.79 14.37
C PRO A 72 -6.42 -6.14 13.38
N THR A 73 -6.04 -6.14 12.11
CA THR A 73 -6.91 -5.61 11.05
C THR A 73 -8.16 -6.48 10.93
N LEU A 74 -9.34 -5.89 10.68
CA LEU A 74 -10.57 -6.68 10.44
C LEU A 74 -10.39 -7.80 9.38
N SER A 75 -9.53 -7.57 8.38
CA SER A 75 -9.25 -8.57 7.34
C SER A 75 -8.49 -9.80 7.83
N SER A 76 -7.84 -9.77 9.00
CA SER A 76 -7.08 -10.92 9.51
C SER A 76 -7.98 -12.06 9.99
N GLU A 77 -9.27 -11.79 10.21
CA GLU A 77 -10.26 -12.80 10.57
C GLU A 77 -10.67 -13.69 9.39
N TYR A 78 -10.33 -13.30 8.15
CA TYR A 78 -10.74 -14.00 6.94
C TYR A 78 -9.58 -14.76 6.30
N THR A 79 -9.90 -15.87 5.62
CA THR A 79 -8.92 -16.62 4.83
C THR A 79 -8.40 -15.79 3.67
N ARG A 80 -7.07 -15.69 3.56
CA ARG A 80 -6.43 -14.93 2.48
C ARG A 80 -6.33 -15.81 1.21
N PRO A 81 -6.99 -15.44 0.11
CA PRO A 81 -6.87 -16.19 -1.15
C PRO A 81 -5.49 -16.02 -1.79
N GLU A 82 -5.15 -16.93 -2.70
CA GLU A 82 -3.91 -16.85 -3.47
C GLU A 82 -3.90 -15.58 -4.34
N LYS A 83 -2.77 -14.87 -4.32
CA LYS A 83 -2.62 -13.59 -5.00
C LYS A 83 -2.84 -13.69 -6.51
N THR A 84 -2.32 -14.74 -7.14
CA THR A 84 -2.37 -14.99 -8.58
C THR A 84 -3.82 -15.11 -9.06
N THR A 85 -4.65 -15.87 -8.34
CA THR A 85 -6.08 -16.07 -8.64
C THR A 85 -6.86 -14.77 -8.57
N VAL A 86 -6.60 -13.92 -7.58
CA VAL A 86 -7.31 -12.64 -7.44
C VAL A 86 -6.87 -11.64 -8.52
N VAL A 87 -5.62 -11.72 -8.96
CA VAL A 87 -5.09 -10.87 -10.04
C VAL A 87 -5.62 -11.31 -11.41
N SER A 88 -5.75 -12.62 -11.68
CA SER A 88 -6.32 -13.09 -12.95
C SER A 88 -7.80 -12.73 -13.09
N ALA A 89 -8.55 -12.69 -11.98
CA ALA A 89 -9.94 -12.24 -11.92
C ALA A 89 -10.10 -10.71 -11.90
N TYR A 90 -9.02 -9.93 -12.04
CA TYR A 90 -9.08 -8.48 -11.97
C TYR A 90 -9.77 -7.88 -13.20
N VAL A 91 -10.90 -7.20 -12.94
CA VAL A 91 -11.67 -6.47 -13.95
C VAL A 91 -11.58 -4.97 -13.67
N SER A 92 -11.45 -4.16 -14.71
CA SER A 92 -11.51 -2.70 -14.63
C SER A 92 -12.28 -2.12 -15.80
N ARG A 93 -12.64 -0.83 -15.73
CA ARG A 93 -13.29 -0.14 -16.86
C ARG A 93 -12.50 -0.23 -18.17
N PHE A 94 -11.17 -0.31 -18.07
CA PHE A 94 -10.25 -0.36 -19.21
C PHE A 94 -9.74 -1.79 -19.48
N ASN A 95 -10.24 -2.78 -18.73
CA ASN A 95 -9.95 -4.21 -18.88
C ASN A 95 -11.18 -5.02 -18.43
N PRO A 96 -12.23 -5.09 -19.26
CA PRO A 96 -13.46 -5.80 -18.91
C PRO A 96 -13.23 -7.31 -18.80
N ALA A 97 -14.12 -8.01 -18.09
CA ALA A 97 -14.11 -9.47 -18.08
C ALA A 97 -14.34 -10.01 -19.51
N PRO A 98 -13.75 -11.15 -19.87
CA PRO A 98 -14.13 -11.85 -21.10
C PRO A 98 -15.63 -12.21 -21.03
N VAL A 99 -16.35 -11.95 -22.14
CA VAL A 99 -17.79 -12.24 -22.30
C VAL A 99 -17.99 -13.71 -22.56
#